data_AF-A0A5C8PGI5-F1
#
_entry.id   AF-A0A5C8PGI5-F1
#
_cell.length_a   1.000
_cell.length_b   1.000
_cell.length_c   1.000
_cell.angle_alpha   90.00
_cell.angle_beta   90.00
_cell.angle_gamma   90.00
#
_symmetry.space_group_name_H-M   'P 1'
#
loop_
_entity.id
_entity.type
_entity.pdbx_description
1 polymer ?
#
loop_
_entity_poly.entity_id
_entity_poly.type
_entity_poly.pdbx_seq_one_letter_code
_entity_poly.pdbx_strand_id
1 'polypeptide(L)'
;MMNIDAIFTADRERPPHERSLPWSETKDCVTVVIEPKPHWARDMRAFRSDVREYCAYADWTVNGGRARFFGHIDTSGDDLMRRARALIASEIADGHWK
;
A
#
# COMPACT_ATOMS: atom_id res chain seq x y z
N MET A 1 2.10 -12.17 21.16
CA MET A 1 0.92 -11.65 20.44
C MET A 1 1.37 -10.47 19.60
N MET A 2 1.56 -10.69 18.30
CA MET A 2 1.95 -9.64 17.37
C MET A 2 0.81 -8.61 17.24
N ASN A 3 1.12 -7.34 17.47
CA ASN A 3 0.22 -6.24 17.13
C ASN A 3 0.24 -6.04 15.60
N ILE A 4 -0.90 -5.64 15.01
CA ILE A 4 -1.03 -5.26 13.60
C ILE A 4 0.11 -4.29 13.20
N ASP A 5 0.39 -3.28 14.02
CA ASP A 5 1.43 -2.29 13.71
C ASP A 5 2.84 -2.91 13.68
N ALA A 6 3.09 -3.94 14.50
CA ALA A 6 4.37 -4.66 14.49
C ALA A 6 4.53 -5.47 13.19
N ILE A 7 3.45 -6.09 12.69
CA ILE A 7 3.45 -6.82 11.42
C ILE A 7 3.73 -5.86 10.25
N PHE A 8 3.02 -4.73 10.18
CA PHE A 8 3.26 -3.71 9.14
C PHE A 8 4.68 -3.12 9.22
N THR A 9 5.20 -2.91 10.44
CA THR A 9 6.57 -2.42 10.63
C THR A 9 7.59 -3.42 10.12
N ALA A 10 7.45 -4.69 10.49
CA ALA A 10 8.34 -5.77 10.04
C ALA A 10 8.31 -5.97 8.52
N ASP A 11 7.13 -5.90 7.89
CA ASP A 11 7.04 -5.96 6.41
C ASP A 11 7.74 -4.76 5.77
N ARG A 12 7.62 -3.57 6.36
CA ARG A 12 8.22 -2.33 5.83
C ARG A 12 9.75 -2.30 5.90
N GLU A 13 10.38 -3.12 6.74
CA GLU A 13 11.84 -3.28 6.79
C GLU A 13 12.39 -3.93 5.51
N ARG A 14 11.54 -4.66 4.76
CA ARG A 14 11.91 -5.25 3.47
C ARG A 14 12.00 -4.18 2.38
N PRO A 15 12.81 -4.41 1.32
CA PRO A 15 12.79 -3.55 0.16
C PRO A 15 11.40 -3.55 -0.51
N PRO A 16 11.00 -2.46 -1.19
CA PRO A 16 9.63 -2.32 -1.72
C PRO A 16 9.09 -3.51 -2.52
N HIS A 17 9.94 -4.19 -3.30
CA HIS A 17 9.54 -5.32 -4.14
C HIS A 17 9.33 -6.65 -3.37
N GLU A 18 9.71 -6.70 -2.10
CA GLU A 18 9.52 -7.87 -1.21
C GLU A 18 8.39 -7.64 -0.19
N ARG A 19 7.82 -6.44 -0.15
CA ARG A 19 6.72 -6.10 0.76
C ARG A 19 5.44 -6.77 0.32
N SER A 20 4.72 -7.30 1.29
CA SER A 20 3.43 -7.98 1.07
C SER A 20 2.24 -7.15 1.57
N LEU A 21 2.48 -6.11 2.36
CA LEU A 21 1.46 -5.21 2.89
C LEU A 21 1.56 -3.83 2.28
N PRO A 22 0.43 -3.10 2.14
CA PRO A 22 0.48 -1.73 1.65
C PRO A 22 1.20 -0.80 2.63
N TRP A 23 1.88 0.21 2.09
CA TRP A 23 2.57 1.22 2.87
C TRP A 23 2.35 2.62 2.31
N SER A 24 2.42 3.61 3.19
CA SER A 24 2.32 5.02 2.78
C SER A 24 3.66 5.60 2.38
N GLU A 25 3.65 6.44 1.35
CA GLU A 25 4.74 7.33 0.98
C GLU A 25 4.22 8.74 0.83
N THR A 26 5.08 9.73 1.08
CA THR A 26 4.74 11.15 0.89
C THR A 26 5.86 11.85 0.16
N LYS A 27 5.52 12.51 -0.95
CA LYS A 27 6.43 13.29 -1.78
C LYS A 27 5.66 14.46 -2.38
N ASP A 28 6.27 15.64 -2.44
CA ASP A 28 5.67 16.85 -3.01
C ASP A 28 4.26 17.17 -2.46
N CYS A 29 4.10 17.03 -1.13
CA CYS A 29 2.82 17.20 -0.42
C CYS A 29 1.68 16.24 -0.84
N VAL A 30 1.96 15.22 -1.65
CA VAL A 30 1.02 14.16 -1.99
C VAL A 30 1.35 12.92 -1.17
N THR A 31 0.35 12.37 -0.50
CA THR A 31 0.45 11.09 0.20
C THR A 31 -0.25 10.01 -0.61
N VAL A 32 0.51 8.96 -0.92
CA VAL A 32 0.02 7.76 -1.60
C VAL A 32 0.15 6.54 -0.69
N VAL A 33 -0.66 5.52 -0.96
CA VAL A 33 -0.51 4.17 -0.44
C VAL A 33 -0.12 3.27 -1.60
N ILE A 34 0.99 2.56 -1.44
CA ILE A 34 1.49 1.63 -2.44
C ILE A 34 0.82 0.29 -2.21
N GLU A 35 0.16 -0.20 -3.24
CA GLU A 35 -0.41 -1.54 -3.29
C GLU A 35 0.67 -2.51 -3.82
N PRO A 36 1.22 -3.41 -3.00
CA PRO A 36 2.07 -4.47 -3.50
C PRO A 36 1.28 -5.35 -4.47
N LYS A 37 1.96 -5.83 -5.51
CA LYS A 37 1.36 -6.71 -6.52
C LYS A 37 2.14 -8.01 -6.61
N PRO A 38 1.50 -9.10 -7.06
CA PRO A 38 2.20 -10.35 -7.33
C PRO A 38 3.35 -10.16 -8.31
N HIS A 39 4.35 -11.03 -8.25
CA HIS A 39 5.58 -10.96 -9.07
C HIS A 39 5.34 -10.94 -10.60
N TRP A 40 4.18 -11.37 -11.07
CA TRP A 40 3.81 -11.35 -12.49
C TRP A 40 3.18 -10.02 -12.93
N ALA A 41 2.83 -9.13 -12.00
CA ALA A 41 2.38 -7.79 -12.35
C ALA A 41 3.58 -6.96 -12.82
N ARG A 42 3.36 -6.18 -13.88
CA ARG A 42 4.42 -5.34 -14.46
C ARG A 42 4.95 -4.29 -13.47
N ASP A 43 4.07 -3.76 -12.63
CA ASP A 43 4.40 -2.74 -11.63
C ASP A 43 3.39 -2.76 -10.48
N MET A 44 3.77 -2.17 -9.36
CA MET A 44 2.89 -1.84 -8.24
C MET A 44 2.05 -0.60 -8.57
N ARG A 45 1.04 -0.33 -7.74
CA ARG A 45 0.17 0.85 -7.90
C ARG A 45 0.32 1.78 -6.71
N ALA A 46 0.46 3.07 -6.97
CA ALA A 46 0.45 4.12 -5.96
C ALA A 46 -0.92 4.79 -5.98
N PHE A 47 -1.75 4.55 -4.96
CA PHE A 47 -3.06 5.17 -4.83
C PHE A 47 -2.97 6.43 -4.00
N ARG A 48 -3.62 7.51 -4.42
CA ARG A 48 -3.80 8.66 -3.53
C ARG A 48 -4.58 8.24 -2.28
N SER A 49 -4.16 8.74 -1.12
CA SER A 49 -4.78 8.42 0.18
C SER A 49 -6.28 8.71 0.20
N ASP A 50 -6.65 9.95 -0.13
CA ASP A 50 -7.96 10.56 0.09
C ASP A 50 -8.90 10.56 -1.13
N VAL A 51 -8.38 10.37 -2.34
CA VAL A 51 -9.17 10.35 -3.58
C VAL A 51 -8.95 9.05 -4.33
N ARG A 52 -9.95 8.65 -5.11
CA ARG A 52 -9.94 7.42 -5.90
C ARG A 52 -9.13 7.58 -7.18
N GLU A 53 -7.84 7.79 -7.02
CA GLU A 53 -6.91 7.90 -8.13
C GLU A 53 -5.65 7.07 -7.86
N TYR A 54 -5.03 6.58 -8.92
CA TYR A 54 -3.79 5.82 -8.83
C TYR A 54 -2.85 6.13 -9.99
N CYS A 55 -1.56 5.91 -9.77
CA CYS A 55 -0.56 5.85 -10.83
C CYS A 55 0.29 4.58 -10.70
N ALA A 56 1.18 4.36 -11.67
CA ALA A 56 2.18 3.30 -11.59
C ALA A 56 3.25 3.68 -10.54
N TYR A 57 3.72 2.71 -9.75
CA TYR A 57 4.73 3.00 -8.72
C TYR A 57 6.05 3.52 -9.32
N ALA A 58 6.44 3.02 -10.50
CA ALA A 58 7.59 3.57 -11.23
C ALA A 58 7.41 5.05 -11.60
N ASP A 59 6.19 5.47 -11.95
CA ASP A 59 5.89 6.88 -12.26
C ASP A 59 5.91 7.75 -10.99
N TRP A 60 5.34 7.24 -9.88
CA TRP A 60 5.39 7.89 -8.58
C TRP A 60 6.83 8.10 -8.07
N THR A 61 7.67 7.07 -8.12
CA THR A 61 9.05 7.15 -7.62
C THR A 61 9.86 8.22 -8.34
N VAL A 62 9.70 8.33 -9.66
CA VAL A 62 10.37 9.36 -10.48
C VAL A 62 9.72 10.74 -10.27
N ASN A 63 8.41 10.86 -10.46
CA ASN A 63 7.73 12.15 -10.63
C ASN A 63 7.03 12.68 -9.37
N GLY A 64 6.87 11.89 -8.32
CA GLY A 64 6.23 12.28 -7.07
C GLY A 64 4.83 12.86 -7.31
N GLY A 65 4.57 14.06 -6.77
CA GLY A 65 3.28 14.73 -6.93
C GLY A 65 2.91 15.08 -8.37
N ARG A 66 3.86 14.98 -9.32
CA ARG A 66 3.66 15.19 -10.76
C ARG A 66 3.40 13.91 -11.54
N ALA A 67 3.33 12.76 -10.87
CA ALA A 67 2.97 11.49 -11.51
C ALA A 67 1.59 11.57 -12.17
N ARG A 68 1.38 10.77 -13.21
CA ARG A 68 0.13 10.75 -13.96
C ARG A 68 -0.88 9.85 -13.26
N PHE A 69 -1.74 10.48 -12.47
CA PHE A 69 -2.85 9.81 -11.82
C PHE A 69 -4.03 9.55 -12.76
N PHE A 70 -4.70 8.42 -12.56
CA PHE A 70 -5.90 7.98 -13.26
C PHE A 70 -6.99 7.66 -12.24
N GLY A 71 -8.24 7.96 -12.57
CA GLY A 71 -9.37 7.59 -11.72
C GLY A 71 -9.48 6.07 -11.53
N HIS A 72 -9.77 5.65 -10.29
CA HIS A 72 -10.13 4.28 -9.93
C HIS A 72 -11.61 4.23 -9.56
N ILE A 73 -12.29 3.15 -9.94
CA ILE A 73 -13.74 3.07 -9.81
C ILE A 73 -14.22 2.92 -8.35
N ASP A 74 -13.43 2.26 -7.50
CA ASP A 74 -13.90 1.76 -6.20
C ASP A 74 -12.99 2.00 -4.99
N THR A 75 -11.73 2.43 -5.16
CA THR A 75 -10.76 2.43 -4.04
C THR A 75 -9.85 3.64 -4.07
N SER A 76 -9.54 4.15 -2.88
CA SER A 76 -8.41 5.03 -2.60
C SER A 76 -7.33 4.26 -1.82
N GLY A 77 -6.24 4.95 -1.48
CA GLY A 77 -5.18 4.44 -0.62
C GLY A 77 -5.66 4.17 0.81
N ASP A 78 -6.51 5.03 1.37
CA ASP A 78 -7.07 4.82 2.71
C ASP A 78 -7.96 3.58 2.76
N ASP A 79 -8.73 3.32 1.69
CA ASP A 79 -9.50 2.09 1.56
C ASP A 79 -8.61 0.84 1.53
N LEU A 80 -7.47 0.90 0.83
CA LEU A 80 -6.49 -0.19 0.79
C LEU A 80 -5.88 -0.46 2.17
N MET A 81 -5.41 0.59 2.86
CA MET A 81 -4.86 0.47 4.21
C MET A 81 -5.88 -0.11 5.18
N ARG A 82 -7.12 0.37 5.13
CA ARG A 82 -8.21 -0.14 5.97
C ARG A 82 -8.49 -1.62 5.73
N ARG A 83 -8.59 -2.04 4.47
CA ARG A 83 -8.83 -3.45 4.10
C ARG A 83 -7.67 -4.35 4.55
N ALA A 84 -6.42 -3.92 4.33
CA ALA A 84 -5.25 -4.70 4.73
C ALA A 84 -5.17 -4.85 6.26
N ARG A 85 -5.42 -3.77 7.02
CA ARG A 85 -5.45 -3.85 8.49
C ARG A 85 -6.58 -4.76 9.00
N ALA A 86 -7.74 -4.74 8.36
CA ALA A 86 -8.85 -5.62 8.70
C ALA A 86 -8.52 -7.10 8.43
N LEU A 87 -7.83 -7.40 7.32
CA LEU A 87 -7.38 -8.74 6.99
C LEU A 87 -6.41 -9.27 8.05
N ILE A 88 -5.36 -8.51 8.39
CA ILE A 88 -4.40 -8.90 9.42
C ILE A 88 -5.07 -9.07 10.79
N ALA A 89 -6.03 -8.21 11.14
CA ALA A 89 -6.79 -8.37 12.38
C ALA A 89 -7.56 -9.71 12.42
N SER A 90 -8.17 -10.12 11.30
CA SER A 90 -8.83 -11.43 11.18
C SER A 90 -7.83 -12.56 11.35
N GLU A 91 -6.70 -12.51 10.63
CA GLU A 91 -5.69 -13.57 10.70
C GLU A 91 -5.09 -13.73 12.10
N ILE A 92 -4.94 -12.64 12.86
CA ILE A 92 -4.52 -12.69 14.27
C ILE A 92 -5.60 -13.39 15.11
N ALA A 93 -6.87 -13.03 14.93
CA ALA A 93 -7.99 -13.65 15.65
C ALA A 93 -8.10 -15.16 15.34
N ASP A 94 -7.80 -15.55 14.10
CA ASP A 94 -7.77 -16.93 13.63
C ASP A 94 -6.51 -17.70 14.06
N GLY A 95 -5.56 -17.03 14.74
CA GLY A 95 -4.34 -17.65 15.29
C GLY A 95 -3.26 -17.96 14.26
N HIS A 96 -3.30 -17.33 13.09
CA HIS A 96 -2.28 -17.47 12.04
C HIS A 96 -0.96 -16.77 12.37
N TRP A 97 -0.97 -15.86 13.34
CA TRP A 97 0.20 -15.11 13.82
C TRP A 97 0.54 -15.54 15.25
N LYS A 98 1.74 -16.10 15.46
CA LYS A 98 2.22 -16.61 16.77
C LYS A 98 3.26 -15.67 17.39
#